data_AF-A0A497EPD7-F1
#
_entry.id   AF-A0A497EPD7-F1
#
_cell.length_a   1.000
_cell.length_b   1.000
_cell.length_c   1.000
_cell.angle_alpha   90.00
_cell.angle_beta   90.00
_cell.angle_gamma   90.00
#
_symmetry.space_group_name_H-M   'P 1'
#
loop_
_entity.id
_entity.type
_entity.pdbx_description
1 polymer ?
#
loop_
_entity_poly.entity_id
_entity_poly.type
_entity_poly.pdbx_seq_one_letter_code
_entity_poly.pdbx_strand_id
1 'polypeptide(L)'
;MRLLNKESVEDIAIGAAILGTGGGGDPYIGKIMAMNAIEEEGPITLLDPSEVPDDALIIPTAMMGAPTVLVEKIPRGDEILEALRALERRFGKKAYATISCEAGGVNSTVPLAVAARL
;
A
#
# COMPACT_ATOMS: atom_id res chain seq x y z
N MET A 1 -11.13 1.71 14.96
CA MET A 1 -10.29 0.60 14.41
C MET A 1 -11.08 -0.38 13.54
N ARG A 2 -10.93 -0.28 12.22
CA ARG A 2 -11.50 -1.20 11.21
C ARG A 2 -10.37 -2.06 10.63
N LEU A 3 -10.61 -3.36 10.45
CA LEU A 3 -9.62 -4.28 9.86
C LEU A 3 -9.95 -4.56 8.39
N LEU A 4 -8.92 -4.63 7.55
CA LEU A 4 -9.01 -5.02 6.15
C LEU A 4 -8.48 -6.45 5.99
N ASN A 5 -9.34 -7.33 5.50
CA ASN A 5 -9.02 -8.72 5.16
C ASN A 5 -8.82 -8.86 3.64
N LYS A 6 -8.54 -10.07 3.15
CA LYS A 6 -8.33 -10.32 1.71
C LYS A 6 -9.52 -9.88 0.84
N GLU A 7 -10.75 -10.09 1.29
CA GLU A 7 -11.98 -9.66 0.60
C GLU A 7 -12.05 -8.12 0.51
N SER A 8 -11.70 -7.42 1.60
CA SER A 8 -11.61 -5.96 1.60
C SER A 8 -10.61 -5.45 0.55
N VAL A 9 -9.49 -6.16 0.34
CA VAL A 9 -8.50 -5.81 -0.69
C VAL A 9 -9.07 -6.00 -2.10
N GLU A 10 -9.91 -7.03 -2.33
CA GLU A 10 -10.61 -7.20 -3.62
C GLU A 10 -11.55 -6.04 -3.92
N ASP A 11 -12.39 -5.70 -2.95
CA ASP A 11 -13.35 -4.60 -3.09
C ASP A 11 -12.64 -3.26 -3.31
N ILE A 12 -11.57 -3.00 -2.55
CA ILE A 12 -10.76 -1.79 -2.69
C ILE A 12 -10.10 -1.74 -4.07
N ALA A 13 -9.55 -2.86 -4.56
CA ALA A 13 -8.92 -2.91 -5.88
C ALA A 13 -9.91 -2.57 -7.01
N ILE A 14 -11.14 -3.08 -6.94
CA ILE A 14 -12.20 -2.79 -7.92
C ILE A 14 -12.64 -1.34 -7.80
N GLY A 15 -12.95 -0.87 -6.59
CA GLY A 15 -13.38 0.50 -6.34
C GLY A 15 -12.33 1.53 -6.78
N ALA A 16 -11.06 1.29 -6.45
CA ALA A 16 -9.96 2.14 -6.85
C ALA A 16 -9.73 2.17 -8.36
N ALA A 17 -9.94 1.06 -9.08
CA ALA A 17 -9.85 1.03 -10.54
C ALA A 17 -10.95 1.90 -11.19
N ILE A 18 -12.17 1.88 -10.63
CA ILE A 18 -13.28 2.73 -11.08
C ILE A 18 -13.00 4.20 -10.77
N LEU A 19 -12.64 4.50 -9.52
CA LEU A 19 -12.41 5.87 -9.04
C LEU A 19 -11.13 6.49 -9.61
N GLY A 20 -10.18 5.68 -10.06
CA GLY A 20 -8.94 6.13 -10.70
C GLY A 20 -9.11 6.64 -12.13
N THR A 21 -10.30 6.54 -12.73
CA THR A 21 -10.60 7.06 -14.08
C THR A 21 -9.65 6.54 -15.19
N GLY A 22 -9.11 5.34 -15.02
CA GLY A 22 -8.12 4.73 -15.92
C GLY A 22 -6.65 5.07 -15.60
N GLY A 23 -6.41 5.88 -14.56
CA GLY A 23 -5.07 6.18 -14.02
C GLY A 23 -4.59 5.17 -12.97
N GLY A 24 -3.33 5.32 -12.53
CA GLY A 24 -2.74 4.51 -11.47
C GLY A 24 -2.40 3.06 -11.84
N GLY A 25 -2.61 2.64 -13.10
CA GLY A 25 -2.21 1.31 -13.60
C GLY A 25 -3.17 0.17 -13.23
N ASP A 26 -2.73 -1.07 -13.46
CA ASP A 26 -3.53 -2.26 -13.12
C ASP A 26 -3.35 -2.62 -11.62
N PRO A 27 -4.42 -2.73 -10.82
CA PRO A 27 -4.30 -3.08 -9.40
C PRO A 27 -3.85 -4.52 -9.15
N TYR A 28 -3.84 -5.39 -10.16
CA TYR A 28 -3.68 -6.84 -10.04
C TYR A 28 -2.46 -7.29 -9.23
N ILE A 29 -1.26 -6.80 -9.58
CA ILE A 29 -0.03 -7.21 -8.91
C ILE A 29 -0.01 -6.72 -7.45
N GLY A 30 -0.34 -5.44 -7.22
CA GLY A 30 -0.40 -4.89 -5.85
C GLY A 30 -1.47 -5.58 -4.99
N LYS A 31 -2.60 -6.00 -5.59
CA LYS A 31 -3.64 -6.78 -4.91
C LYS A 31 -3.09 -8.13 -4.43
N ILE A 32 -2.40 -8.86 -5.30
CA ILE A 32 -1.79 -10.15 -4.95
C ILE A 32 -0.76 -9.98 -3.83
N MET A 33 0.09 -8.96 -3.93
CA MET A 33 1.08 -8.63 -2.89
C MET A 33 0.42 -8.36 -1.54
N ALA A 34 -0.67 -7.58 -1.52
CA ALA A 34 -1.40 -7.26 -0.30
C ALA A 34 -2.10 -8.49 0.32
N MET A 35 -2.70 -9.34 -0.52
CA MET A 35 -3.34 -10.58 -0.05
C MET A 35 -2.34 -11.56 0.57
N ASN A 36 -1.17 -11.71 -0.07
CA ASN A 36 -0.09 -12.54 0.48
C ASN A 36 0.46 -11.93 1.78
N ALA A 37 0.61 -10.61 1.87
CA ALA A 37 0.99 -9.95 3.11
C ALA A 37 -0.01 -10.21 4.25
N ILE A 38 -1.31 -10.14 3.95
CA ILE A 38 -2.37 -10.43 4.93
C ILE A 38 -2.35 -11.90 5.38
N GLU A 39 -1.97 -12.81 4.48
CA GLU A 39 -1.83 -14.23 4.81
C GLU A 39 -0.67 -14.51 5.77
N GLU A 40 0.43 -13.78 5.60
CA GLU A 40 1.65 -13.95 6.39
C GLU A 40 1.58 -13.23 7.75
N GLU A 41 1.08 -11.98 7.75
CA GLU A 41 1.15 -11.08 8.91
C GLU A 41 -0.19 -10.84 9.59
N GLY A 42 -1.30 -11.21 8.94
CA GLY A 42 -2.65 -10.94 9.41
C GLY A 42 -3.29 -9.68 8.81
N PRO A 43 -4.49 -9.30 9.26
CA PRO A 43 -5.28 -8.23 8.65
C PRO A 43 -4.66 -6.85 8.86
N ILE A 44 -4.89 -5.94 7.91
CA ILE A 44 -4.39 -4.56 7.97
C ILE A 44 -5.30 -3.72 8.86
N THR A 45 -4.72 -2.88 9.71
CA THR A 45 -5.49 -1.88 10.46
C THR A 45 -5.72 -0.64 9.59
N LEU A 46 -6.98 -0.31 9.32
CA LEU A 46 -7.37 0.96 8.72
C LEU A 46 -7.62 1.98 9.83
N LEU A 47 -6.85 3.06 9.77
CA LEU A 47 -6.92 4.19 10.70
C LEU A 47 -7.86 5.25 10.17
N ASP A 48 -8.67 5.81 11.06
CA ASP A 48 -9.33 7.08 10.82
C ASP A 48 -8.31 8.23 11.01
N PRO A 49 -8.35 9.31 10.20
CA PRO A 49 -7.45 10.44 10.39
C PRO A 49 -7.47 11.04 11.80
N SER A 50 -8.60 10.96 12.51
CA SER A 50 -8.72 11.42 13.90
C SER A 50 -8.01 10.52 14.93
N GLU A 51 -7.65 9.28 14.55
CA GLU A 51 -6.87 8.35 15.37
C GLU A 51 -5.35 8.61 15.25
N VAL A 52 -4.91 9.46 14.31
CA VAL A 52 -3.49 9.72 14.02
C VAL A 52 -2.95 10.86 14.91
N PRO A 53 -1.88 10.65 15.69
CA PRO A 53 -1.25 11.72 16.47
C PRO A 53 -0.69 12.85 15.58
N ASP A 54 -0.77 14.10 16.05
CA ASP A 54 -0.30 15.28 15.30
C ASP A 54 1.18 15.23 14.89
N ASP A 55 2.02 14.56 15.69
CA ASP A 55 3.45 14.42 15.44
C ASP A 55 3.82 13.11 14.70
N ALA A 56 2.83 12.28 14.35
CA ALA A 56 3.07 10.98 13.74
C ALA A 56 3.77 11.11 12.38
N LEU A 57 4.75 10.23 12.13
CA LEU A 57 5.40 10.16 10.82
C LEU A 57 4.57 9.27 9.90
N ILE A 58 3.89 9.87 8.93
CA ILE A 58 3.22 9.15 7.85
C ILE A 58 4.11 9.17 6.62
N ILE A 59 4.40 7.99 6.06
CA ILE A 59 5.21 7.86 4.84
C ILE A 59 4.31 7.33 3.75
N PRO A 60 3.88 8.16 2.78
CA PRO A 60 3.13 7.68 1.64
C PRO A 60 3.96 6.69 0.84
N THR A 61 3.36 5.56 0.47
CA THR A 61 3.99 4.60 -0.43
C THR A 61 3.23 4.51 -1.74
N ALA A 62 3.98 4.33 -2.82
CA ALA A 62 3.45 4.23 -4.17
C ALA A 62 4.49 3.55 -5.06
N MET A 63 4.04 3.10 -6.21
CA MET A 63 4.90 2.74 -7.32
C MET A 63 4.93 3.90 -8.32
N MET A 64 6.12 4.15 -8.89
CA MET A 64 6.31 5.15 -9.94
C MET A 64 7.06 4.53 -11.12
N GLY A 65 6.66 4.86 -12.34
CA GLY A 65 7.26 4.35 -13.57
C GLY A 65 6.20 3.85 -14.55
N ALA A 66 6.65 3.10 -15.56
CA ALA A 66 5.76 2.50 -16.55
C ALA A 66 5.04 1.28 -15.96
N PRO A 67 3.69 1.23 -15.94
CA PRO A 67 2.96 0.09 -15.38
C PRO A 67 3.28 -1.25 -16.06
N THR A 68 3.63 -1.24 -17.34
CA THR A 68 4.01 -2.45 -18.09
C THR A 68 5.24 -3.15 -17.50
N VAL A 69 6.19 -2.38 -16.94
CA VAL A 69 7.40 -2.93 -16.34
C VAL A 69 7.08 -3.79 -15.12
N LEU A 70 6.01 -3.47 -14.38
CA LEU A 70 5.59 -4.27 -13.22
C LEU A 70 5.19 -5.70 -13.61
N VAL A 71 4.64 -5.86 -14.81
CA VAL A 71 4.21 -7.16 -15.35
C VAL A 71 5.39 -7.92 -15.95
N GLU A 72 6.32 -7.23 -16.60
CA GLU A 72 7.53 -7.83 -17.21
C GLU A 72 8.62 -8.16 -16.18
N LYS A 73 8.69 -7.38 -15.10
CA LYS A 73 9.65 -7.51 -14.00
C LYS A 73 8.90 -7.52 -12.67
N ILE A 74 8.36 -8.69 -12.35
CA ILE A 74 7.61 -8.95 -11.13
C ILE A 74 8.47 -8.53 -9.91
N PRO A 75 7.94 -7.68 -9.01
CA PRO A 75 8.67 -7.26 -7.82
C PRO A 75 8.86 -8.45 -6.89
N ARG A 76 9.98 -8.43 -6.14
CA ARG A 76 10.21 -9.38 -5.05
C ARG A 76 9.15 -9.22 -3.96
N GLY A 77 8.66 -8.01 -3.76
CA GLY A 77 7.54 -7.68 -2.87
C GLY A 77 7.94 -6.88 -1.63
N ASP A 78 9.24 -6.70 -1.39
CA ASP A 78 9.80 -5.97 -0.25
C ASP A 78 10.42 -4.61 -0.64
N GLU A 79 10.51 -4.28 -1.93
CA GLU A 79 11.20 -3.08 -2.40
C GLU A 79 10.61 -1.78 -1.83
N ILE A 80 9.28 -1.70 -1.79
CA ILE A 80 8.56 -0.52 -1.28
C ILE A 80 8.70 -0.42 0.24
N LEU A 81 8.69 -1.57 0.94
CA LEU A 81 8.94 -1.63 2.38
C LEU A 81 10.36 -1.18 2.69
N GLU A 82 11.36 -1.64 1.93
CA GLU A 82 12.76 -1.21 2.10
C GLU A 82 12.96 0.27 1.83
N ALA A 83 12.25 0.84 0.83
CA ALA A 83 12.23 2.28 0.58
C ALA A 83 11.65 3.05 1.79
N LEU A 84 10.55 2.57 2.38
CA LEU A 84 9.98 3.13 3.60
C LEU A 84 10.98 3.02 4.77
N ARG A 85 11.59 1.85 5.00
CA ARG A 85 12.57 1.64 6.08
C ARG A 85 13.82 2.51 5.87
N ALA A 86 14.21 2.83 4.63
CA ALA A 86 15.27 3.79 4.36
C ALA A 86 14.93 5.21 4.80
N LEU A 87 13.68 5.65 4.58
CA LEU A 87 13.20 6.94 5.09
C LEU A 87 13.13 6.95 6.62
N GLU A 88 12.67 5.86 7.26
CA GLU A 88 12.69 5.76 8.73
C GLU A 88 14.11 5.96 9.28
N ARG A 89 15.12 5.31 8.68
CA ARG A 89 16.53 5.48 9.06
C ARG A 89 17.00 6.92 8.85
N ARG A 90 16.58 7.58 7.77
CA ARG A 90 16.94 8.96 7.46
C ARG A 90 16.35 9.97 8.44
N PHE A 91 15.11 9.73 8.90
CA PHE A 91 14.41 10.59 9.85
C PHE A 91 14.69 10.22 11.31
N GLY A 92 15.23 9.02 11.58
CA GLY A 92 15.42 8.52 12.94
C GLY A 92 14.11 8.22 13.67
N LYS A 93 12.99 8.04 12.94
CA LYS A 93 11.65 7.79 13.48
C LYS A 93 10.97 6.71 12.65
N LYS A 94 10.27 5.78 13.33
CA LYS A 94 9.45 4.76 12.67
C LYS A 94 8.21 5.38 12.03
N ALA A 95 7.82 4.88 10.86
CA ALA A 95 6.55 5.27 10.25
C ALA A 95 5.42 4.75 11.15
N TYR A 96 4.49 5.64 11.49
CA TYR A 96 3.30 5.28 12.24
C TYR A 96 2.28 4.57 11.32
N ALA A 97 2.15 5.06 10.08
CA ALA A 97 1.38 4.40 9.03
C ALA A 97 1.92 4.78 7.65
N THR A 98 1.43 4.06 6.64
CA THR A 98 1.51 4.47 5.23
C THR A 98 0.13 4.91 4.74
N ILE A 99 0.10 5.67 3.65
CA ILE A 99 -1.11 6.09 2.96
C ILE A 99 -0.89 5.99 1.45
N SER A 100 -1.92 5.62 0.72
CA SER A 100 -1.90 5.66 -0.75
C SER A 100 -1.79 7.09 -1.25
N CYS A 101 -0.90 7.35 -2.21
CA CYS A 101 -0.74 8.68 -2.80
C CYS A 101 -1.93 9.10 -3.68
N GLU A 102 -2.70 8.13 -4.19
CA GLU A 102 -3.84 8.36 -5.07
C GLU A 102 -4.86 7.21 -5.00
N ALA A 103 -6.09 7.50 -5.38
CA ALA A 103 -7.09 6.49 -5.72
C ALA A 103 -6.90 6.12 -7.20
N GLY A 104 -6.17 5.05 -7.47
CA GLY A 104 -5.84 4.60 -8.82
C GLY A 104 -5.02 3.32 -8.81
N GLY A 105 -5.59 2.25 -9.38
CA GLY A 105 -4.85 1.07 -9.81
C GLY A 105 -3.90 0.47 -8.78
N VAL A 106 -2.65 0.25 -9.20
CA VAL A 106 -1.60 -0.33 -8.36
C VAL A 106 -1.26 0.54 -7.16
N ASN A 107 -1.34 1.86 -7.30
CA ASN A 107 -1.03 2.82 -6.23
C ASN A 107 -2.07 2.82 -5.10
N SER A 108 -3.23 2.20 -5.30
CA SER A 108 -4.19 1.93 -4.23
C SER A 108 -4.00 0.60 -3.53
N THR A 109 -3.27 -0.36 -4.13
CA THR A 109 -3.10 -1.72 -3.58
C THR A 109 -1.72 -2.00 -3.00
N VAL A 110 -0.64 -1.47 -3.59
CA VAL A 110 0.71 -1.66 -3.03
C VAL A 110 0.91 -1.09 -1.62
N PRO A 111 0.27 0.04 -1.22
CA PRO A 111 0.41 0.55 0.14
C PRO A 111 -0.20 -0.40 1.17
N LEU A 112 -1.23 -1.18 0.79
CA LEU A 112 -1.83 -2.20 1.64
C LEU A 112 -0.83 -3.33 1.95
N ALA A 113 -0.04 -3.75 0.95
CA ALA A 113 1.02 -4.75 1.14
C ALA A 113 2.13 -4.28 2.09
N VAL A 114 2.44 -2.98 2.06
CA VAL A 114 3.37 -2.35 3.00
C VAL A 114 2.76 -2.25 4.39
N ALA A 115 1.51 -1.79 4.48
CA ALA A 115 0.81 -1.60 5.75
C ALA A 115 0.65 -2.90 6.56
N ALA A 116 0.46 -4.03 5.89
CA ALA A 116 0.42 -5.35 6.53
C ALA A 116 1.75 -5.73 7.22
N ARG A 117 2.88 -5.13 6.82
CA ARG A 117 4.24 -5.44 7.28
C ARG A 117 4.88 -4.32 8.11
N LEU A 118 4.09 -3.33 8.55
CA LEU A 118 4.59 -2.16 9.28
C LEU A 118 4.86 -2.44 10.76
#